data_AF-A0A534WE96-F1
#
_entry.id   AF-A0A534WE96-F1
#
_cell.length_a   1.000
_cell.length_b   1.000
_cell.length_c   1.000
_cell.angle_alpha   90.00
_cell.angle_beta   90.00
_cell.angle_gamma   90.00
#
_symmetry.space_group_name_H-M   'P 1'
#
loop_
_entity.id
_entity.type
_entity.pdbx_description
1 polymer ?
#
loop_
_entity_poly.entity_id
_entity_poly.type
_entity_poly.pdbx_seq_one_letter_code
_entity_poly.pdbx_strand_id
1 'polypeptide(L)'
;WVKAFLPVPRLTPAIVSDRTDPKIVHLDGLNLSRARCLYALAAALQRPALAQLGDTHAQASLPFIASGSYEGEHWLGTFAVQMLDARGQGAQLSR
;
A
#
# COMPACT_ATOMS: atom_id res chain seq x y z
N TRP A 1 -22.10 7.42 -4.37
CA TRP A 1 -21.15 6.51 -5.03
C TRP A 1 -20.48 5.55 -4.03
N VAL A 2 -19.69 6.04 -3.06
CA VAL A 2 -18.96 5.19 -2.09
C VAL A 2 -19.82 4.11 -1.43
N LYS A 3 -20.99 4.46 -0.88
CA LYS A 3 -21.91 3.47 -0.26
C LYS A 3 -22.42 2.39 -1.24
N ALA A 4 -22.49 2.70 -2.54
CA ALA A 4 -23.05 1.84 -3.57
C ALA A 4 -21.98 1.03 -4.32
N PHE A 5 -20.73 1.51 -4.36
CA PHE A 5 -19.68 0.97 -5.22
C PHE A 5 -18.34 0.73 -4.52
N LEU A 6 -18.18 1.15 -3.26
CA LEU A 6 -17.03 0.75 -2.45
C LEU A 6 -17.44 -0.51 -1.67
N PRO A 7 -17.03 -1.72 -2.10
CA PRO A 7 -17.28 -2.92 -1.32
C PRO A 7 -16.65 -2.74 0.07
N VAL A 8 -17.32 -3.23 1.11
CA VAL A 8 -16.75 -3.26 2.47
C VAL A 8 -15.39 -3.96 2.36
N PRO A 9 -14.25 -3.26 2.53
CA PRO A 9 -12.99 -3.81 2.08
C PRO A 9 -12.52 -4.84 3.10
N ARG A 10 -12.87 -6.11 2.89
CA ARG A 10 -12.08 -7.24 3.39
C ARG A 10 -10.88 -7.41 2.46
N LEU A 11 -10.04 -6.37 2.39
CA LEU A 11 -8.88 -6.34 1.52
C LEU A 11 -7.68 -6.80 2.35
N THR A 12 -7.32 -8.07 2.25
CA THR A 12 -6.09 -8.58 2.87
C THR A 12 -4.89 -8.29 1.99
N PRO A 13 -3.68 -8.13 2.56
CA PRO A 13 -2.46 -8.05 1.77
C PRO A 13 -2.34 -9.23 0.81
N ALA A 14 -1.80 -8.97 -0.38
CA ALA A 14 -1.36 -10.02 -1.29
C ALA A 14 -0.19 -10.77 -0.65
N ILE A 15 -0.23 -12.10 -0.73
CA ILE A 15 0.83 -12.97 -0.23
C ILE A 15 1.94 -13.02 -1.27
N VAL A 16 3.14 -12.63 -0.88
CA VAL A 16 4.35 -12.73 -1.71
C VAL A 16 5.07 -14.01 -1.32
N SER A 17 4.74 -15.12 -1.99
CA SER A 17 5.21 -16.45 -1.62
C SER A 17 6.68 -16.69 -1.95
N ASP A 18 7.19 -16.01 -2.98
CA ASP A 18 8.59 -16.08 -3.41
C ASP A 18 9.02 -14.70 -3.92
N ARG A 19 10.05 -14.13 -3.28
CA ARG A 19 10.60 -12.80 -3.63
C ARG A 19 11.79 -12.88 -4.58
N THR A 20 12.24 -14.09 -4.91
CA THR A 20 13.22 -14.34 -5.96
C THR A 20 12.56 -14.56 -7.32
N ASP A 21 11.27 -14.91 -7.33
CA ASP A 21 10.49 -14.98 -8.56
C ASP A 21 10.16 -13.55 -9.06
N PRO A 22 10.64 -13.16 -10.26
CA PRO A 22 10.46 -11.82 -10.81
C PRO A 22 9.00 -11.46 -11.09
N LYS A 23 8.08 -12.43 -11.15
CA LYS A 23 6.64 -12.17 -11.31
C LYS A 23 5.97 -12.01 -9.96
N ILE A 24 6.27 -12.88 -8.99
CA ILE A 24 5.61 -12.87 -7.68
C ILE A 24 6.02 -11.66 -6.85
N VAL A 25 7.28 -11.22 -6.95
CA VAL A 25 7.78 -10.02 -6.25
C VAL A 25 6.96 -8.75 -6.56
N HIS A 26 6.26 -8.70 -7.70
CA HIS A 26 5.36 -7.59 -8.04
C HIS A 26 4.19 -7.40 -7.08
N LEU A 27 3.84 -8.42 -6.31
CA LEU A 27 2.81 -8.34 -5.29
C LEU A 27 3.20 -7.42 -4.12
N ASP A 28 4.49 -7.20 -3.86
CA ASP A 28 4.93 -6.20 -2.89
C ASP A 28 4.53 -4.78 -3.36
N GLY A 29 4.72 -4.47 -4.65
CA GLY A 29 4.28 -3.20 -5.21
C GLY A 29 2.77 -3.03 -5.26
N LEU A 30 2.03 -4.12 -5.47
CA LEU A 30 0.56 -4.12 -5.36
C LEU A 30 0.09 -3.75 -3.95
N ASN A 31 0.72 -4.31 -2.91
CA ASN A 31 0.41 -3.97 -1.52
C ASN A 31 0.71 -2.48 -1.23
N LEU A 32 1.86 -1.96 -1.65
CA LEU A 32 2.21 -0.54 -1.49
C LEU A 32 1.25 0.39 -2.27
N SER A 33 0.86 0.00 -3.49
CA SER A 33 -0.14 0.73 -4.29
C SER A 33 -1.51 0.76 -3.60
N ARG A 34 -1.96 -0.36 -3.04
CA ARG A 34 -3.20 -0.44 -2.25
C ARG A 34 -3.13 0.44 -1.01
N ALA A 35 -2.01 0.40 -0.26
CA ALA A 35 -1.80 1.26 0.89
C ALA A 35 -1.92 2.75 0.52
N ARG A 36 -1.29 3.17 -0.59
CA ARG A 36 -1.42 4.54 -1.13
C ARG A 36 -2.87 4.93 -1.39
N CYS A 37 -3.63 4.11 -2.10
CA CYS A 37 -5.04 4.37 -2.39
C CYS A 37 -5.88 4.45 -1.10
N LEU A 38 -5.61 3.57 -0.14
CA LEU A 38 -6.30 3.53 1.15
C LEU A 38 -6.03 4.79 1.98
N TYR A 39 -4.80 5.33 1.98
CA TYR A 39 -4.49 6.60 2.63
C TYR A 39 -5.23 7.77 1.98
N ALA A 40 -5.27 7.84 0.65
CA ALA A 40 -6.00 8.88 -0.07
C ALA A 40 -7.51 8.83 0.22
N LEU A 41 -8.09 7.61 0.23
CA LEU A 41 -9.50 7.40 0.56
C LEU A 41 -9.80 7.72 2.03
N ALA A 42 -8.90 7.37 2.96
CA ALA A 42 -9.05 7.69 4.37
C ALA A 42 -9.18 9.20 4.59
N ALA A 43 -8.31 9.99 3.94
CA ALA A 43 -8.34 11.45 4.00
C ALA A 43 -9.59 12.03 3.32
N ALA A 44 -9.89 11.61 2.08
CA ALA A 44 -11.02 12.14 1.31
C ALA A 44 -12.39 11.83 1.95
N LEU A 45 -12.51 10.69 2.64
CA LEU A 45 -13.76 10.23 3.24
C LEU A 45 -13.82 10.45 4.75
N GLN A 46 -12.76 10.98 5.37
CA GLN A 46 -12.63 11.13 6.83
C GLN A 46 -12.90 9.80 7.56
N ARG A 47 -12.23 8.74 7.11
CA ARG A 47 -12.42 7.34 7.54
C ARG A 47 -11.09 6.75 8.04
N PRO A 48 -10.72 6.94 9.32
CA PRO A 48 -9.42 6.51 9.83
C PRO A 48 -9.18 4.99 9.77
N ALA A 49 -10.24 4.18 9.81
CA ALA A 49 -10.14 2.73 9.63
C ALA A 49 -9.54 2.32 8.27
N LEU A 50 -9.70 3.14 7.21
CA LEU A 50 -9.06 2.88 5.92
C LEU A 50 -7.54 3.10 5.98
N ALA A 51 -7.07 4.07 6.77
CA ALA A 51 -5.64 4.27 6.98
C ALA A 51 -5.00 3.10 7.75
N GLN A 52 -5.69 2.57 8.76
CA GLN A 52 -5.26 1.35 9.47
C GLN A 52 -5.18 0.13 8.55
N LEU A 53 -6.13 0.00 7.61
CA LEU A 53 -6.05 -1.01 6.57
C LEU A 53 -4.85 -0.76 5.66
N GLY A 54 -4.61 0.49 5.27
CA GLY A 54 -3.43 0.89 4.50
C GLY A 54 -2.12 0.49 5.20
N ASP A 55 -2.02 0.71 6.52
CA ASP A 55 -0.87 0.31 7.33
C ASP A 55 -0.65 -1.21 7.30
N THR A 56 -1.72 -2.00 7.25
CA THR A 56 -1.63 -3.47 7.13
C THR A 56 -0.99 -3.89 5.79
N HIS A 57 -1.36 -3.23 4.69
CA HIS A 57 -0.74 -3.49 3.38
C HIS A 57 0.71 -2.97 3.31
N ALA A 58 0.98 -1.81 3.89
CA ALA A 58 2.32 -1.22 3.93
C ALA A 58 3.31 -2.12 4.71
N GLN A 59 2.91 -2.61 5.89
CA GLN A 59 3.73 -3.47 6.73
C GLN A 59 4.05 -4.82 6.08
N ALA A 60 3.18 -5.33 5.21
CA ALA A 60 3.41 -6.59 4.50
C ALA A 60 4.58 -6.52 3.50
N SER A 61 4.95 -5.31 3.04
CA SER A 61 5.85 -5.14 1.90
C SER A 61 7.01 -4.17 2.13
N LEU A 62 6.88 -3.16 3.01
CA LEU A 62 7.95 -2.21 3.31
C LEU A 62 9.26 -2.87 3.77
N PRO A 63 9.28 -3.91 4.63
CA PRO A 63 10.52 -4.56 5.03
C PRO A 63 11.32 -5.21 3.89
N PHE A 64 10.68 -5.43 2.74
CA PHE A 64 11.24 -6.21 1.63
C PHE A 64 11.64 -5.36 0.41
N ILE A 65 11.48 -4.03 0.49
CA ILE A 65 11.82 -3.11 -0.62
C ILE A 65 13.32 -3.04 -0.90
N ALA A 66 14.15 -3.41 0.09
CA ALA A 66 15.61 -3.45 0.01
C ALA A 66 16.08 -4.90 0.29
N SER A 67 15.61 -5.84 -0.53
CA SER A 67 15.83 -7.28 -0.35
C SER A 67 17.14 -7.79 -0.96
N GLY A 68 17.89 -6.93 -1.65
CA GLY A 68 19.14 -7.24 -2.34
C GLY A 68 18.98 -7.86 -3.73
N SER A 69 17.75 -8.08 -4.21
CA SER A 69 17.50 -8.52 -5.60
C SER A 69 17.16 -7.33 -6.48
N TYR A 70 17.75 -7.29 -7.69
CA TYR A 70 17.47 -6.23 -8.65
C TYR A 70 15.97 -6.18 -8.96
N GLU A 71 15.36 -7.35 -9.15
CA GLU A 71 13.97 -7.57 -9.53
C GLU A 71 12.97 -6.90 -8.60
N GLY A 72 13.29 -6.77 -7.31
CA GLY A 72 12.49 -6.01 -6.35
C GLY A 72 12.93 -4.54 -6.24
N GLU A 73 14.23 -4.30 -6.05
CA GLU A 73 14.73 -3.00 -5.60
C GLU A 73 14.59 -1.87 -6.64
N HIS A 74 14.69 -2.18 -7.94
CA HIS A 74 14.76 -1.14 -8.97
C HIS A 74 13.45 -0.35 -9.18
N TRP A 75 12.30 -0.88 -8.73
CA TRP A 75 10.99 -0.25 -8.95
C TRP A 75 10.14 -0.14 -7.67
N LEU A 76 10.30 -1.04 -6.69
CA LEU A 76 9.52 -1.00 -5.44
C LEU A 76 9.73 0.30 -4.65
N GLY A 77 10.92 0.89 -4.74
CA GLY A 77 11.22 2.18 -4.12
C GLY A 77 10.26 3.29 -4.56
N THR A 78 9.85 3.33 -5.83
CA THR A 78 8.89 4.33 -6.32
C THR A 78 7.53 4.16 -5.66
N PHE A 79 7.04 2.92 -5.53
CA PHE A 79 5.77 2.64 -4.88
C PHE A 79 5.80 2.97 -3.40
N ALA A 80 6.91 2.67 -2.71
CA ALA A 80 7.11 3.03 -1.30
C ALA A 80 7.07 4.56 -1.09
N VAL A 81 7.79 5.33 -1.91
CA VAL A 81 7.80 6.80 -1.81
C VAL A 81 6.41 7.38 -2.07
N GLN A 82 5.72 6.96 -3.12
CA GLN A 82 4.37 7.44 -3.43
C GLN A 82 3.36 7.09 -2.32
N MET A 83 3.53 5.94 -1.67
CA MET A 83 2.72 5.54 -0.54
C MET A 83 3.01 6.41 0.71
N LEU A 84 4.28 6.70 1.00
CA LEU A 84 4.69 7.56 2.12
C LEU A 84 4.18 8.99 1.94
N ASP A 85 4.27 9.52 0.73
CA ASP A 85 3.76 10.85 0.37
C ASP A 85 2.24 10.95 0.62
N ALA A 86 1.47 9.97 0.12
CA ALA A 86 0.02 9.91 0.38
C ALA A 86 -0.31 9.80 1.88
N ARG A 87 0.49 9.04 2.65
CA ARG A 87 0.32 8.92 4.10
C ARG A 87 0.58 10.25 4.82
N GLY A 88 1.62 10.97 4.42
CA GLY A 88 1.97 12.28 4.95
C GLY A 88 0.90 13.33 4.66
N GLN A 89 0.41 13.39 3.42
CA GLN A 89 -0.67 14.29 3.02
C GLN A 89 -1.96 14.03 3.82
N GLY A 90 -2.34 12.76 4.00
CA GLY A 90 -3.51 12.41 4.81
C GLY A 90 -3.39 12.83 6.28
N ALA A 91 -2.19 12.72 6.86
CA ALA A 91 -1.92 13.20 8.22
C ALA A 91 -2.01 14.73 8.34
N GLN A 92 -1.63 15.47 7.29
CA GLN A 92 -1.75 16.94 7.26
C GLN A 92 -3.20 17.40 7.14
N LEU A 93 -4.04 16.69 6.37
CA LEU A 93 -5.47 17.01 6.19
C LEU A 93 -6.34 16.67 7.41
N SER A 94 -5.81 15.88 8.35
CA SER A 94 -6.54 15.45 9.56
C SER A 94 -6.19 16.30 10.81
N ARG A 95 -5.30 17.29 10.67
CA ARG A 95 -4.97 18.29 11.70
C ARG A 95 -5.84 19.52 11.52
#